data_AF-A0A2D5SY22-F1
#
_entry.id   AF-A0A2D5SY22-F1
#
_cell.length_a   1.000
_cell.length_b   1.000
_cell.length_c   1.000
_cell.angle_alpha   90.00
_cell.angle_beta   90.00
_cell.angle_gamma   90.00
#
_symmetry.space_group_name_H-M   'P 1'
#
loop_
_entity.id
_entity.type
_entity.pdbx_description
1 polymer ?
#
loop_
_entity_poly.entity_id
_entity_poly.type
_entity_poly.pdbx_seq_one_letter_code
_entity_poly.pdbx_strand_id
1 'polypeptide(L)'
;MTLTWPFVVLISVLFFNTGFAKEPILPIAQSHDLNAEKVALGRKLFFDKRLSKNNELSCASCHQLTRNGADNKALSDGVNGQKTTAKTPTVYNAVFNIRQTWSGARKDLFDQVDAPITNPREHGTTWPEVVHKLSSDLALQAQFKKLYQSPINQQNIQHAIASFEQSLITTDAPFDLWLKGDPNAINNEAKKGYQLFKDYGCISCHQGKNVGGNMFSKIGHFGDYFADRGGVINDADLGRFMVTNNPYDKHVFKVPSLRLSTLQTHFFHDGSQDNLDDAIRIMAKYQLGRSIPAQDIQSIKTFLSSLVGQHPELTNTYETK
;
A
#
# COMPACT_ATOMS: atom_id res chain seq x y z
N MET A 1 36.45 -58.54 -37.76
CA MET A 1 36.77 -57.26 -37.08
C MET A 1 35.63 -56.30 -37.34
N THR A 2 34.67 -56.22 -36.42
CA THR A 2 33.51 -55.32 -36.50
C THR A 2 33.86 -54.00 -35.82
N LEU A 3 33.95 -52.91 -36.59
CA LEU A 3 34.12 -51.55 -36.08
C LEU A 3 32.79 -51.06 -35.50
N THR A 4 32.79 -50.67 -34.23
CA THR A 4 31.72 -49.89 -33.60
C THR A 4 32.19 -48.45 -33.42
N TRP A 5 31.46 -47.50 -34.01
CA TRP A 5 31.60 -46.06 -33.77
C TRP A 5 30.84 -45.69 -32.48
N PRO A 6 31.40 -44.84 -31.60
CA PRO A 6 30.65 -44.35 -30.47
C PRO A 6 29.68 -43.25 -30.92
N PHE A 7 28.40 -43.44 -30.62
CA PHE A 7 27.38 -42.40 -30.69
C PHE A 7 27.72 -41.30 -29.66
N VAL A 8 28.04 -40.10 -30.14
CA VAL A 8 28.10 -38.90 -29.30
C VAL A 8 26.70 -38.33 -29.20
N VAL A 9 26.07 -38.48 -28.04
CA VAL A 9 24.80 -37.83 -27.71
C VAL A 9 25.10 -36.37 -27.38
N LEU A 10 24.78 -35.45 -28.31
CA LEU A 10 24.74 -34.02 -28.05
C LEU A 10 23.54 -33.70 -27.16
N ILE A 11 23.78 -33.57 -25.86
CA ILE A 11 22.80 -33.01 -24.92
C ILE A 11 22.72 -31.51 -25.19
N SER A 12 21.67 -31.10 -25.89
CA SER A 12 21.26 -29.70 -26.01
C SER A 12 20.84 -29.21 -24.63
N VAL A 13 21.74 -28.52 -23.94
CA VAL A 13 21.41 -27.75 -22.74
C VAL A 13 20.68 -26.49 -23.22
N LEU A 14 19.36 -26.50 -23.14
CA LEU A 14 18.55 -25.30 -23.24
C LEU A 14 18.90 -24.40 -22.05
N PHE A 15 19.81 -23.46 -22.28
CA PHE A 15 20.01 -22.34 -21.37
C PHE A 15 18.73 -21.50 -21.37
N PHE A 16 17.89 -21.66 -20.35
CA PHE A 16 16.94 -20.62 -19.99
C PHE A 16 17.76 -19.41 -19.60
N ASN A 17 17.85 -18.46 -20.54
CA ASN A 17 18.49 -17.19 -20.34
C ASN A 17 17.62 -16.41 -19.34
N THR A 18 17.84 -16.64 -18.05
CA THR A 18 17.26 -15.86 -16.94
C THR A 18 17.99 -14.52 -16.83
N GLY A 19 18.18 -13.87 -17.98
CA GLY A 19 18.48 -12.45 -18.02
C GLY A 19 17.19 -11.73 -17.66
N PHE A 20 16.85 -11.65 -16.37
CA PHE A 20 16.02 -10.54 -15.94
C PHE A 20 16.75 -9.28 -16.39
N ALA A 21 16.24 -8.62 -17.44
CA ALA A 21 16.53 -7.21 -17.62
C ALA A 21 16.33 -6.57 -16.24
N LYS A 22 17.30 -5.78 -15.77
CA LYS A 22 17.20 -5.09 -14.46
C LYS A 22 16.09 -4.04 -14.55
N GLU A 23 14.84 -4.47 -14.49
CA GLU A 23 13.69 -3.60 -14.47
C GLU A 23 13.63 -2.88 -13.11
N PRO A 24 13.36 -1.57 -13.07
CA PRO A 24 13.25 -0.84 -11.81
C PRO A 24 12.08 -1.29 -10.94
N ILE A 25 11.06 -1.95 -11.51
CA ILE A 25 9.96 -2.57 -10.78
C ILE A 25 10.23 -4.07 -10.66
N LEU A 26 9.96 -4.61 -9.47
CA LEU A 26 10.13 -6.02 -9.16
C LEU A 26 8.77 -6.67 -8.92
N PRO A 27 8.56 -7.93 -9.35
CA PRO A 27 7.31 -8.61 -9.07
C PRO A 27 7.12 -8.87 -7.58
N ILE A 28 5.88 -8.85 -7.11
CA ILE A 28 5.51 -9.32 -5.78
C ILE A 28 5.42 -10.85 -5.80
N ALA A 29 6.00 -11.46 -4.78
CA ALA A 29 5.87 -12.88 -4.47
C ALA A 29 5.03 -13.05 -3.21
N GLN A 30 4.40 -14.21 -3.08
CA GLN A 30 3.64 -14.55 -1.89
C GLN A 30 4.55 -14.59 -0.65
N SER A 31 4.02 -14.19 0.51
CA SER A 31 4.71 -14.36 1.79
C SER A 31 4.45 -15.78 2.30
N HIS A 32 5.51 -16.52 2.64
CA HIS A 32 5.42 -17.92 3.09
C HIS A 32 5.60 -18.10 4.60
N ASP A 33 5.91 -17.03 5.35
CA ASP A 33 6.45 -17.15 6.72
C ASP A 33 5.50 -16.69 7.84
N LEU A 34 4.21 -16.45 7.53
CA LEU A 34 3.25 -15.97 8.53
C LEU A 34 2.54 -17.12 9.26
N ASN A 35 2.41 -16.99 10.58
CA ASN A 35 1.62 -17.93 11.38
C ASN A 35 0.11 -17.73 11.10
N ALA A 36 -0.51 -18.71 10.45
CA ALA A 36 -1.91 -18.65 10.03
C ALA A 36 -2.90 -18.41 11.18
N GLU A 37 -2.66 -18.96 12.37
CA GLU A 37 -3.55 -18.74 13.52
C GLU A 37 -3.45 -17.30 14.06
N LYS A 38 -2.26 -16.71 14.05
CA LYS A 38 -2.07 -15.29 14.41
C LYS A 38 -2.66 -14.36 13.36
N VAL A 39 -2.55 -14.69 12.08
CA VAL A 39 -3.21 -13.97 10.98
C VAL A 39 -4.73 -14.01 11.16
N ALA A 40 -5.30 -15.16 11.46
CA ALA A 40 -6.74 -15.29 11.70
C ALA A 40 -7.22 -14.49 12.91
N LEU A 41 -6.47 -14.51 14.02
CA LEU A 41 -6.75 -13.67 15.19
C LEU A 41 -6.64 -12.17 14.85
N GLY A 42 -5.59 -11.79 14.11
CA GLY A 42 -5.40 -10.43 13.63
C GLY A 42 -6.55 -9.94 12.77
N ARG A 43 -7.00 -10.77 11.84
CA ARG A 43 -8.19 -10.51 11.03
C ARG A 43 -9.41 -10.29 11.92
N LYS A 44 -9.65 -11.15 12.91
CA LYS A 44 -10.77 -10.97 13.85
C LYS A 44 -10.70 -9.58 14.52
N LEU A 45 -9.53 -9.18 14.99
CA LEU A 45 -9.31 -7.89 15.66
C LEU A 45 -9.42 -6.70 14.70
N PHE A 46 -8.96 -6.82 13.45
CA PHE A 46 -9.07 -5.77 12.43
C PHE A 46 -10.53 -5.33 12.17
N PHE A 47 -11.48 -6.26 12.35
CA PHE A 47 -12.92 -6.00 12.23
C PHE A 47 -13.61 -5.75 13.59
N ASP A 48 -12.90 -5.85 14.71
CA ASP A 48 -13.48 -5.75 16.05
C ASP A 48 -13.71 -4.29 16.45
N LYS A 49 -14.98 -3.90 16.59
CA LYS A 49 -15.35 -2.52 16.91
C LYS A 49 -15.02 -2.13 18.34
N ARG A 50 -14.78 -3.09 19.24
CA ARG A 50 -14.39 -2.84 20.64
C ARG A 50 -13.03 -2.13 20.75
N LEU A 51 -12.29 -2.05 19.65
CA LEU A 51 -11.08 -1.24 19.52
C LEU A 51 -11.35 0.28 19.50
N SER A 52 -12.60 0.73 19.37
CA SER A 52 -12.97 2.16 19.44
C SER A 52 -13.64 2.52 20.76
N LYS A 53 -13.61 3.80 21.12
CA LYS A 53 -14.19 4.31 22.37
C LYS A 53 -15.67 3.95 22.50
N ASN A 54 -16.45 4.16 21.44
CA ASN A 54 -17.89 3.96 21.43
C ASN A 54 -18.34 2.58 20.90
N ASN A 55 -17.40 1.68 20.60
CA ASN A 55 -17.65 0.35 20.02
C ASN A 55 -18.34 0.37 18.64
N GLU A 56 -18.16 1.44 17.85
CA GLU A 56 -18.78 1.59 16.52
C GLU A 56 -17.78 1.44 15.36
N LEU A 57 -16.50 1.70 15.61
CA LEU A 57 -15.43 1.71 14.59
C LEU A 57 -14.42 0.59 14.80
N SER A 58 -13.99 0.00 13.69
CA SER A 58 -12.85 -0.92 13.61
C SER A 58 -11.88 -0.45 12.54
N CYS A 59 -10.72 -1.11 12.40
CA CYS A 59 -9.77 -0.78 11.32
C CYS A 59 -10.46 -0.86 9.95
N ALA A 60 -11.34 -1.86 9.77
CA ALA A 60 -12.12 -2.06 8.55
C ALA A 60 -13.12 -0.93 8.23
N SER A 61 -13.47 -0.05 9.18
CA SER A 61 -14.32 1.12 8.93
C SER A 61 -13.66 2.09 7.94
N CYS A 62 -12.35 2.30 8.07
CA CYS A 62 -11.55 3.17 7.20
C CYS A 62 -10.72 2.37 6.18
N HIS A 63 -10.36 1.13 6.48
CA HIS A 63 -9.56 0.27 5.59
C HIS A 63 -10.41 -0.85 4.99
N GLN A 64 -11.30 -0.49 4.06
CA GLN A 64 -12.27 -1.40 3.47
C GLN A 64 -11.59 -2.40 2.52
N LEU A 65 -11.36 -3.63 2.97
CA LEU A 65 -10.57 -4.63 2.23
C LEU A 65 -11.11 -4.96 0.83
N THR A 66 -12.44 -4.92 0.66
CA THR A 66 -13.12 -5.14 -0.63
C THR A 66 -12.97 -3.96 -1.61
N ARG A 67 -12.44 -2.82 -1.13
CA ARG A 67 -12.31 -1.56 -1.88
C ARG A 67 -10.89 -1.01 -1.79
N ASN A 68 -9.91 -1.83 -2.18
CA ASN A 68 -8.49 -1.47 -2.13
C ASN A 68 -7.93 -1.26 -0.70
N GLY A 69 -8.62 -1.65 0.37
CA GLY A 69 -8.06 -1.55 1.74
C GLY A 69 -7.92 -0.11 2.23
N ALA A 70 -8.67 0.82 1.63
CA ALA A 70 -8.89 2.18 2.06
C ALA A 70 -10.37 2.52 1.80
N ASP A 71 -10.91 3.52 2.48
CA ASP A 71 -12.24 4.01 2.17
C ASP A 71 -12.21 4.89 0.91
N ASN A 72 -13.40 5.24 0.45
CA ASN A 72 -13.60 6.04 -0.75
C ASN A 72 -13.81 7.53 -0.43
N LYS A 73 -13.29 8.01 0.71
CA LYS A 73 -13.47 9.39 1.16
C LYS A 73 -12.17 10.17 1.00
N ALA A 74 -12.27 11.47 0.80
CA ALA A 74 -11.12 12.36 0.88
C ALA A 74 -10.51 12.31 2.30
N LEU A 75 -11.36 12.44 3.31
CA LEU A 75 -11.03 12.26 4.73
C LEU A 75 -12.06 11.36 5.42
N SER A 76 -11.57 10.39 6.17
CA SER A 76 -12.38 9.37 6.84
C SER A 76 -13.12 9.95 8.04
N ASP A 77 -14.21 9.28 8.43
CA ASP A 77 -14.94 9.59 9.66
C ASP A 77 -14.44 8.68 10.78
N GLY A 78 -13.87 9.26 11.81
CA GLY A 78 -13.60 8.57 13.06
C GLY A 78 -14.70 8.78 14.08
N VAL A 79 -14.35 8.59 15.35
CA VAL A 79 -15.31 8.51 16.46
C VAL A 79 -16.14 9.79 16.53
N ASN A 80 -17.46 9.62 16.72
CA ASN A 80 -18.43 10.72 16.73
C ASN A 80 -18.44 11.57 15.44
N GLY A 81 -18.03 11.02 14.30
CA GLY A 81 -18.04 11.72 13.01
C GLY A 81 -16.93 12.75 12.81
N GLN A 82 -15.89 12.72 13.65
CA GLN A 82 -14.74 13.60 13.46
C GLN A 82 -13.95 13.21 12.21
N LYS A 83 -13.57 14.19 11.39
CA LYS A 83 -12.72 13.93 10.22
C LYS A 83 -11.28 13.65 10.62
N THR A 84 -10.67 12.68 9.94
CA THR A 84 -9.21 12.48 9.96
C THR A 84 -8.51 13.70 9.34
N THR A 85 -7.22 13.85 9.64
CA THR A 85 -6.40 14.97 9.11
C THR A 85 -5.74 14.65 7.78
N ALA A 86 -5.70 13.37 7.42
CA ALA A 86 -5.13 12.88 6.16
C ALA A 86 -6.02 11.76 5.60
N LYS A 87 -5.94 11.59 4.29
CA LYS A 87 -6.58 10.50 3.56
C LYS A 87 -6.05 9.16 4.06
N THR A 88 -6.96 8.21 4.24
CA THR A 88 -6.60 6.84 4.62
C THR A 88 -5.81 6.16 3.48
N PRO A 89 -4.56 5.72 3.73
CA PRO A 89 -3.79 4.93 2.77
C PRO A 89 -4.30 3.47 2.74
N THR A 90 -4.01 2.76 1.65
CA THR A 90 -4.30 1.32 1.56
C THR A 90 -3.48 0.51 2.56
N VAL A 91 -4.10 -0.52 3.16
CA VAL A 91 -3.39 -1.57 3.92
C VAL A 91 -2.75 -2.63 3.03
N TYR A 92 -3.17 -2.75 1.76
CA TYR A 92 -2.56 -3.73 0.85
C TYR A 92 -1.12 -3.35 0.54
N ASN A 93 -0.24 -4.35 0.58
CA ASN A 93 1.19 -4.22 0.33
C ASN A 93 1.91 -3.25 1.28
N ALA A 94 1.26 -2.80 2.36
CA ALA A 94 1.84 -1.84 3.31
C ALA A 94 3.07 -2.40 4.04
N VAL A 95 3.19 -3.73 4.11
CA VAL A 95 4.38 -4.45 4.60
C VAL A 95 5.66 -4.09 3.83
N PHE A 96 5.57 -3.67 2.57
CA PHE A 96 6.73 -3.28 1.77
C PHE A 96 7.12 -1.80 1.92
N ASN A 97 6.40 -1.03 2.72
CA ASN A 97 6.77 0.36 2.99
C ASN A 97 8.00 0.46 3.92
N ILE A 98 8.89 1.43 3.68
CA ILE A 98 10.03 1.70 4.58
C ILE A 98 9.62 2.28 5.94
N ARG A 99 8.44 2.90 6.00
CA ARG A 99 7.77 3.49 7.16
C ARG A 99 6.26 3.50 6.89
N GLN A 100 5.43 3.55 7.93
CA GLN A 100 3.98 3.72 7.77
C GLN A 100 3.55 5.18 7.97
N THR A 101 2.31 5.50 7.59
CA THR A 101 1.74 6.86 7.46
C THR A 101 2.34 7.68 6.30
N TRP A 102 1.69 8.80 5.95
CA TRP A 102 2.16 9.72 4.91
C TRP A 102 3.49 10.41 5.26
N SER A 103 3.69 10.81 6.51
CA SER A 103 4.93 11.44 6.99
C SER A 103 6.04 10.43 7.32
N GLY A 104 5.71 9.14 7.38
CA GLY A 104 6.63 8.09 7.80
C GLY A 104 6.87 8.07 9.31
N ALA A 105 5.91 8.53 10.11
CA ALA A 105 6.01 8.64 11.57
C ALA A 105 6.13 7.30 12.29
N ARG A 106 5.67 6.21 11.66
CA ARG A 106 5.61 4.88 12.27
C ARG A 106 6.61 3.94 11.64
N LYS A 107 7.36 3.20 12.47
CA LYS A 107 8.52 2.42 12.00
C LYS A 107 8.13 1.23 11.13
N ASP A 108 7.02 0.56 11.45
CA ASP A 108 6.51 -0.67 10.86
C ASP A 108 5.00 -0.82 11.13
N LEU A 109 4.39 -1.93 10.71
CA LEU A 109 2.95 -2.20 10.91
C LEU A 109 2.59 -2.36 12.40
N PHE A 110 3.45 -3.01 13.19
CA PHE A 110 3.21 -3.18 14.63
C PHE A 110 3.10 -1.84 15.35
N ASP A 111 4.03 -0.92 15.08
CA ASP A 111 4.05 0.43 15.64
C ASP A 111 2.89 1.29 15.14
N GLN A 112 2.44 1.08 13.90
CA GLN A 112 1.34 1.86 13.32
C GLN A 112 0.02 1.63 14.07
N VAL A 113 -0.25 0.42 14.57
CA VAL A 113 -1.55 0.06 15.21
C VAL A 113 -1.88 0.96 16.41
N ASP A 114 -0.86 1.48 17.11
CA ASP A 114 -1.07 2.38 18.25
C ASP A 114 -1.70 3.74 17.86
N ALA A 115 -1.34 4.25 16.68
CA ALA A 115 -1.74 5.57 16.22
C ALA A 115 -3.26 5.75 16.11
N PRO A 116 -4.00 4.91 15.36
CA PRO A 116 -5.45 5.07 15.20
C PRO A 116 -6.20 4.82 16.53
N ILE A 117 -5.72 3.90 17.36
CA ILE A 117 -6.35 3.53 18.66
C ILE A 117 -6.41 4.74 19.60
N THR A 118 -5.29 5.44 19.73
CA THR A 118 -5.14 6.55 20.70
C THR A 118 -5.53 7.92 20.13
N ASN A 119 -5.70 8.04 18.81
CA ASN A 119 -6.07 9.29 18.17
C ASN A 119 -7.55 9.66 18.46
N PRO A 120 -7.83 10.82 19.09
CA PRO A 120 -9.20 11.24 19.42
C PRO A 120 -10.11 11.50 18.21
N ARG A 121 -9.54 11.64 17.02
CA ARG A 121 -10.27 11.79 15.74
C ARG A 121 -10.50 10.47 15.01
N GLU A 122 -9.97 9.35 15.52
CA GLU A 122 -10.07 8.02 14.92
C GLU A 122 -10.82 7.07 15.87
N HIS A 123 -10.13 6.17 16.58
CA HIS A 123 -10.79 5.30 17.57
C HIS A 123 -11.01 5.99 18.93
N GLY A 124 -10.15 6.95 19.27
CA GLY A 124 -10.26 7.82 20.44
C GLY A 124 -10.31 7.12 21.79
N THR A 125 -9.62 5.99 21.95
CA THR A 125 -9.64 5.17 23.17
C THR A 125 -8.24 5.03 23.78
N THR A 126 -8.13 4.28 24.88
CA THR A 126 -6.85 3.94 25.53
C THR A 126 -6.63 2.43 25.52
N TRP A 127 -5.37 1.99 25.56
CA TRP A 127 -5.05 0.56 25.63
C TRP A 127 -5.63 -0.16 26.86
N PRO A 128 -5.61 0.42 28.08
CA PRO A 128 -6.29 -0.19 29.22
C PRO A 128 -7.78 -0.43 28.97
N GLU A 129 -8.47 0.52 28.33
CA GLU A 129 -9.89 0.38 27.98
C GLU A 129 -10.10 -0.72 26.93
N VAL A 130 -9.28 -0.77 25.88
CA VAL A 130 -9.33 -1.83 24.87
C VAL A 130 -9.09 -3.21 25.49
N VAL A 131 -8.04 -3.36 26.31
CA VAL A 131 -7.73 -4.62 26.99
C VAL A 131 -8.87 -5.02 27.90
N HIS A 132 -9.47 -4.09 28.65
CA HIS A 132 -10.62 -4.37 29.50
C HIS A 132 -11.82 -4.90 28.69
N LYS A 133 -12.21 -4.21 27.61
CA LYS A 133 -13.32 -4.61 26.71
C LYS A 133 -13.10 -6.00 26.10
N LEU A 134 -11.89 -6.26 25.59
CA LEU A 134 -11.56 -7.54 24.95
C LEU A 134 -11.43 -8.67 25.98
N SER A 135 -10.98 -8.36 27.20
CA SER A 135 -10.86 -9.35 28.28
C SER A 135 -12.22 -9.79 28.84
N SER A 136 -13.34 -9.16 28.50
CA SER A 136 -14.67 -9.72 28.83
C SER A 136 -15.07 -10.92 27.96
N ASP A 137 -14.32 -11.23 26.90
CA ASP A 137 -14.58 -12.32 25.97
C ASP A 137 -13.71 -13.55 26.31
N LEU A 138 -14.31 -14.54 26.98
CA LEU A 138 -13.62 -15.76 27.43
C LEU A 138 -13.02 -16.56 26.27
N ALA A 139 -13.68 -16.58 25.11
CA ALA A 139 -13.17 -17.28 23.94
C ALA A 139 -11.94 -16.57 23.37
N LEU A 140 -11.96 -15.24 23.32
CA LEU A 140 -10.80 -14.45 22.91
C LEU A 140 -9.63 -14.60 23.89
N GLN A 141 -9.89 -14.58 25.20
CA GLN A 141 -8.85 -14.86 26.20
C GLN A 141 -8.17 -16.22 25.97
N ALA A 142 -8.96 -17.27 25.73
CA ALA A 142 -8.43 -18.60 25.46
C ALA A 142 -7.56 -18.63 24.19
N GLN A 143 -7.96 -17.91 23.13
CA GLN A 143 -7.16 -17.77 21.91
C GLN A 143 -5.82 -17.06 22.18
N PHE A 144 -5.82 -15.97 22.93
CA PHE A 144 -4.58 -15.26 23.31
C PHE A 144 -3.67 -16.13 24.17
N LYS A 145 -4.22 -16.83 25.17
CA LYS A 145 -3.46 -17.77 26.01
C LYS A 145 -2.83 -18.88 25.17
N LYS A 146 -3.54 -19.43 24.19
CA LYS A 146 -3.02 -20.45 23.27
C LYS A 146 -1.86 -19.91 22.40
N LEU A 147 -2.06 -18.75 21.77
CA LEU A 147 -1.14 -18.24 20.73
C LEU A 147 0.04 -17.44 21.26
N TYR A 148 -0.10 -16.82 22.43
CA TYR A 148 0.91 -15.94 23.02
C TYR A 148 1.35 -16.35 24.43
N GLN A 149 0.76 -17.41 25.01
CA GLN A 149 1.07 -17.86 26.38
C GLN A 149 0.91 -16.75 27.42
N SER A 150 -0.01 -15.81 27.15
CA SER A 150 -0.24 -14.59 27.92
C SER A 150 -1.72 -14.24 27.89
N PRO A 151 -2.25 -13.54 28.93
CA PRO A 151 -3.50 -12.80 28.81
C PRO A 151 -3.47 -11.79 27.67
N ILE A 152 -4.65 -11.27 27.32
CA ILE A 152 -4.79 -10.18 26.35
C ILE A 152 -4.02 -8.97 26.86
N ASN A 153 -3.14 -8.42 26.03
CA ASN A 153 -2.40 -7.19 26.30
C ASN A 153 -2.17 -6.42 24.99
N GLN A 154 -1.76 -5.16 25.12
CA GLN A 154 -1.50 -4.27 23.99
C GLN A 154 -0.53 -4.89 22.96
N GLN A 155 0.62 -5.39 23.39
CA GLN A 155 1.66 -5.91 22.48
C GLN A 155 1.13 -7.07 21.64
N ASN A 156 0.39 -8.00 22.24
CA ASN A 156 -0.15 -9.16 21.53
C ASN A 156 -1.30 -8.77 20.59
N ILE A 157 -2.10 -7.74 20.94
CA ILE A 157 -3.12 -7.19 20.03
C ILE A 157 -2.45 -6.55 18.81
N GLN A 158 -1.47 -5.68 19.03
CA GLN A 158 -0.70 -5.05 17.95
C GLN A 158 -0.02 -6.09 17.05
N HIS A 159 0.61 -7.10 17.65
CA HIS A 159 1.24 -8.17 16.91
C HIS A 159 0.24 -8.97 16.06
N ALA A 160 -0.93 -9.30 16.62
CA ALA A 160 -1.96 -10.03 15.87
C ALA A 160 -2.44 -9.20 14.66
N ILE A 161 -2.82 -7.94 14.87
CA ILE A 161 -3.29 -7.06 13.80
C ILE A 161 -2.20 -6.89 12.73
N ALA A 162 -0.96 -6.59 13.13
CA ALA A 162 0.16 -6.45 12.20
C ALA A 162 0.44 -7.75 11.43
N SER A 163 0.29 -8.93 12.06
CA SER A 163 0.42 -10.22 11.37
C SER A 163 -0.62 -10.37 10.27
N PHE A 164 -1.86 -9.91 10.51
CA PHE A 164 -2.89 -9.89 9.48
C PHE A 164 -2.56 -8.89 8.37
N GLU A 165 -2.15 -7.67 8.69
CA GLU A 165 -1.75 -6.67 7.68
C GLU A 165 -0.56 -7.13 6.83
N GLN A 166 0.39 -7.86 7.40
CA GLN A 166 1.49 -8.50 6.66
C GLN A 166 1.01 -9.53 5.65
N SER A 167 -0.17 -10.13 5.86
CA SER A 167 -0.77 -11.09 4.94
C SER A 167 -1.51 -10.44 3.77
N LEU A 168 -1.83 -9.13 3.86
CA LEU A 168 -2.54 -8.36 2.83
C LEU A 168 -1.61 -7.99 1.66
N ILE A 169 -1.06 -8.99 0.99
CA ILE A 169 -0.17 -8.85 -0.17
C ILE A 169 -0.97 -9.22 -1.42
N THR A 170 -1.01 -8.33 -2.40
CA THR A 170 -1.64 -8.62 -3.69
C THR A 170 -0.61 -9.25 -4.63
N THR A 171 -0.86 -10.47 -5.10
CA THR A 171 0.01 -11.20 -6.03
C THR A 171 -0.58 -11.21 -7.44
N ASP A 172 0.17 -11.73 -8.41
CA ASP A 172 -0.36 -12.06 -9.75
C ASP A 172 -0.99 -10.87 -10.48
N ALA A 173 -0.47 -9.66 -10.23
CA ALA A 173 -0.75 -8.50 -11.06
C ALA A 173 -0.33 -8.80 -12.50
N PRO A 174 -1.10 -8.39 -13.52
CA PRO A 174 -0.73 -8.58 -14.93
C PRO A 174 0.71 -8.12 -15.25
N PHE A 175 1.13 -6.99 -14.68
CA PHE A 175 2.50 -6.49 -14.84
C PHE A 175 3.55 -7.39 -14.18
N ASP A 176 3.25 -7.99 -13.03
CA ASP A 176 4.16 -8.93 -12.36
C ASP A 176 4.30 -10.24 -13.14
N LEU A 177 3.22 -10.71 -13.77
CA LEU A 177 3.26 -11.86 -14.67
C LEU A 177 4.11 -11.56 -15.92
N TRP A 178 3.99 -10.34 -16.47
CA TRP A 178 4.85 -9.87 -17.56
C TRP A 178 6.32 -9.83 -17.17
N LEU A 179 6.65 -9.29 -15.97
CA LEU A 179 8.01 -9.30 -15.43
C LEU A 179 8.55 -10.73 -15.18
N LYS A 180 7.67 -11.69 -14.90
CA LYS A 180 8.01 -13.12 -14.74
C LYS A 180 8.15 -13.87 -16.07
N GLY A 181 7.94 -13.20 -17.22
CA GLY A 181 8.21 -13.74 -18.54
C GLY A 181 6.98 -14.13 -19.36
N ASP A 182 5.76 -13.81 -18.92
CA ASP A 182 4.56 -13.95 -19.77
C ASP A 182 4.44 -12.72 -20.70
N PRO A 183 4.77 -12.84 -22.00
CA PRO A 183 4.76 -11.69 -22.90
C PRO A 183 3.35 -11.14 -23.18
N ASN A 184 2.31 -11.91 -22.87
CA ASN A 184 0.91 -11.59 -23.16
C ASN A 184 0.12 -11.13 -21.93
N ALA A 185 0.72 -11.16 -20.74
CA ALA A 185 0.05 -10.72 -19.52
C ALA A 185 -0.38 -9.25 -19.54
N ILE A 186 0.28 -8.41 -20.33
CA ILE A 186 -0.11 -7.01 -20.58
C ILE A 186 -0.13 -6.71 -22.07
N ASN A 187 -1.05 -5.85 -22.50
CA ASN A 187 -1.16 -5.43 -23.90
C ASN A 187 -0.08 -4.38 -24.29
N ASN A 188 -0.02 -4.04 -25.59
CA ASN A 188 0.95 -3.08 -26.11
C ASN A 188 0.78 -1.66 -25.53
N GLU A 189 -0.45 -1.28 -25.17
CA GLU A 189 -0.73 0.03 -24.58
C GLU A 189 -0.19 0.14 -23.16
N ALA A 190 -0.28 -0.92 -22.35
CA ALA A 190 0.35 -0.99 -21.04
C ALA A 190 1.89 -0.98 -21.16
N LYS A 191 2.47 -1.68 -22.16
CA LYS A 191 3.92 -1.62 -22.42
C LYS A 191 4.38 -0.21 -22.78
N LYS A 192 3.63 0.47 -23.66
CA LYS A 192 3.84 1.89 -23.99
C LYS A 192 3.72 2.78 -22.75
N GLY A 193 2.69 2.57 -21.94
CA GLY A 193 2.47 3.28 -20.68
C GLY A 193 3.64 3.14 -19.70
N TYR A 194 4.17 1.93 -19.55
CA TYR A 194 5.35 1.68 -18.72
C TYR A 194 6.60 2.38 -19.27
N GLN A 195 6.79 2.37 -20.59
CA GLN A 195 7.91 3.08 -21.22
C GLN A 195 7.79 4.60 -20.98
N LEU A 196 6.62 5.19 -21.21
CA LEU A 196 6.37 6.61 -20.91
C LEU A 196 6.57 6.92 -19.42
N PHE A 197 6.13 6.04 -18.52
CA PHE A 197 6.34 6.19 -17.08
C PHE A 197 7.83 6.26 -16.70
N LYS A 198 8.69 5.50 -17.40
CA LYS A 198 10.15 5.61 -17.28
C LYS A 198 10.67 6.90 -17.90
N ASP A 199 10.27 7.21 -19.14
CA ASP A 199 10.80 8.32 -19.93
C ASP A 199 10.45 9.70 -19.32
N TYR A 200 9.25 9.85 -18.76
CA TYR A 200 8.88 11.05 -18.03
C TYR A 200 9.62 11.19 -16.69
N GLY A 201 10.12 10.09 -16.12
CA GLY A 201 10.90 10.08 -14.89
C GLY A 201 10.12 9.67 -13.63
N CYS A 202 8.87 9.23 -13.75
CA CYS A 202 8.05 8.77 -12.62
C CYS A 202 8.72 7.62 -11.86
N ILE A 203 9.45 6.77 -12.59
CA ILE A 203 10.19 5.62 -12.08
C ILE A 203 11.29 5.99 -11.08
N SER A 204 11.75 7.25 -11.07
CA SER A 204 12.79 7.71 -10.12
C SER A 204 12.31 7.67 -8.67
N CYS A 205 11.00 7.86 -8.44
CA CYS A 205 10.38 7.82 -7.12
C CYS A 205 9.52 6.56 -6.93
N HIS A 206 8.82 6.12 -7.97
CA HIS A 206 7.87 5.01 -7.92
C HIS A 206 8.49 3.73 -8.52
N GLN A 207 9.39 3.11 -7.76
CA GLN A 207 10.13 1.90 -8.15
C GLN A 207 10.05 0.79 -7.10
N GLY A 208 10.72 -0.32 -7.38
CA GLY A 208 10.84 -1.46 -6.47
C GLY A 208 9.58 -2.31 -6.42
N LYS A 209 9.50 -3.18 -5.42
CA LYS A 209 8.39 -4.15 -5.28
C LYS A 209 7.02 -3.48 -5.15
N ASN A 210 6.95 -2.32 -4.50
CA ASN A 210 5.67 -1.66 -4.22
C ASN A 210 5.40 -0.46 -5.16
N VAL A 211 6.26 -0.24 -6.17
CA VAL A 211 6.15 0.88 -7.12
C VAL A 211 6.00 2.21 -6.37
N GLY A 212 6.93 2.45 -5.43
CA GLY A 212 6.83 3.44 -4.37
C GLY A 212 6.92 2.80 -2.98
N GLY A 213 6.57 3.54 -1.94
CA GLY A 213 6.58 3.09 -0.55
C GLY A 213 7.96 2.98 0.10
N ASN A 214 9.04 3.09 -0.68
CA ASN A 214 10.40 2.80 -0.26
C ASN A 214 11.34 4.01 -0.16
N MET A 215 10.82 5.22 -0.31
CA MET A 215 11.57 6.46 -0.11
C MET A 215 10.66 7.61 0.32
N PHE A 216 11.30 8.70 0.76
CA PHE A 216 10.66 9.98 0.99
C PHE A 216 10.98 10.93 -0.16
N SER A 217 10.02 11.75 -0.56
CA SER A 217 10.22 12.80 -1.57
C SER A 217 9.40 14.03 -1.23
N LYS A 218 9.92 15.20 -1.62
CA LYS A 218 9.22 16.48 -1.49
C LYS A 218 8.13 16.58 -2.53
N ILE A 219 6.91 16.96 -2.14
CA ILE A 219 5.90 17.39 -3.10
C ILE A 219 6.19 18.84 -3.49
N GLY A 220 6.49 19.09 -4.77
CA GLY A 220 6.75 20.43 -5.30
C GLY A 220 8.24 20.70 -5.51
N HIS A 221 8.89 19.90 -6.35
CA HIS A 221 10.29 20.11 -6.73
C HIS A 221 10.44 21.22 -7.79
N PHE A 222 9.49 21.29 -8.72
CA PHE A 222 9.50 22.24 -9.85
C PHE A 222 8.38 23.29 -9.77
N GLY A 223 7.75 23.45 -8.60
CA GLY A 223 6.71 24.46 -8.36
C GLY A 223 6.12 24.32 -6.96
N ASP A 224 5.44 25.36 -6.49
CA ASP A 224 4.78 25.36 -5.18
C ASP A 224 3.39 24.74 -5.28
N TYR A 225 3.33 23.41 -5.16
CA TYR A 225 2.07 22.67 -5.16
C TYR A 225 1.10 23.18 -4.08
N PHE A 226 1.60 23.53 -2.90
CA PHE A 226 0.76 23.89 -1.75
C PHE A 226 0.16 25.29 -1.92
N ALA A 227 0.91 26.24 -2.49
CA ALA A 227 0.37 27.52 -2.89
C ALA A 227 -0.67 27.38 -4.02
N ASP A 228 -0.35 26.63 -5.08
CA ASP A 228 -1.22 26.48 -6.25
C ASP A 228 -2.49 25.64 -5.96
N ARG A 229 -2.40 24.65 -5.06
CA ARG A 229 -3.56 23.88 -4.56
C ARG A 229 -4.55 24.79 -3.83
N GLY A 230 -4.04 25.84 -3.17
CA GLY A 230 -4.80 26.67 -2.26
C GLY A 230 -5.21 25.93 -0.98
N GLY A 231 -6.09 26.56 -0.22
CA GLY A 231 -6.53 26.09 1.09
C GLY A 231 -5.58 26.43 2.23
N VAL A 232 -6.00 26.14 3.45
CA VAL A 232 -5.20 26.36 4.66
C VAL A 232 -4.22 25.22 4.84
N ILE A 233 -2.92 25.55 4.93
CA ILE A 233 -1.87 24.58 5.27
C ILE A 233 -2.08 24.10 6.71
N ASN A 234 -2.20 22.79 6.89
CA ASN A 234 -2.35 22.15 8.19
C ASN A 234 -1.18 21.19 8.48
N ASP A 235 -1.16 20.59 9.67
CA ASP A 235 -0.10 19.69 10.10
C ASP A 235 0.12 18.50 9.16
N ALA A 236 -0.93 17.97 8.53
CA ALA A 236 -0.79 16.89 7.55
C ALA A 236 -0.03 17.35 6.30
N ASP A 237 -0.20 18.61 5.88
CA ASP A 237 0.53 19.20 4.76
C ASP A 237 2.02 19.36 5.04
N LEU A 238 2.41 19.51 6.31
CA LEU A 238 3.82 19.64 6.69
C LEU A 238 4.60 18.32 6.53
N GLY A 239 3.90 17.18 6.46
CA GLY A 239 4.49 15.89 6.15
C GLY A 239 5.54 15.46 7.17
N ARG A 240 6.72 15.09 6.69
CA ARG A 240 7.83 14.55 7.50
C ARG A 240 8.39 15.56 8.50
N PHE A 241 8.22 16.87 8.27
CA PHE A 241 8.54 17.91 9.25
C PHE A 241 7.89 17.64 10.61
N MET A 242 6.66 17.11 10.65
CA MET A 242 5.96 16.78 11.91
C MET A 242 6.64 15.67 12.71
N VAL A 243 7.58 14.94 12.09
CA VAL A 243 8.34 13.86 12.73
C VAL A 243 9.74 14.33 13.10
N THR A 244 10.37 15.15 12.25
CA THR A 244 11.80 15.47 12.37
C THR A 244 12.08 16.86 12.91
N ASN A 245 11.09 17.77 12.86
CA ASN A 245 11.24 19.22 13.09
C ASN A 245 12.32 19.89 12.21
N ASN A 246 12.80 19.21 11.17
CA ASN A 246 13.79 19.75 10.25
C ASN A 246 13.09 20.55 9.14
N PRO A 247 13.33 21.86 8.97
CA PRO A 247 12.66 22.66 7.96
C PRO A 247 12.83 22.14 6.52
N TYR A 248 13.89 21.39 6.24
CA TYR A 248 14.08 20.74 4.92
C TYR A 248 13.11 19.58 4.65
N ASP A 249 12.48 19.02 5.69
CA ASP A 249 11.48 17.97 5.59
C ASP A 249 10.04 18.50 5.46
N LYS A 250 9.86 19.83 5.35
CA LYS A 250 8.53 20.41 5.07
C LYS A 250 8.05 19.93 3.69
N HIS A 251 6.81 19.45 3.66
CA HIS A 251 6.17 18.92 2.46
C HIS A 251 6.87 17.68 1.88
N VAL A 252 7.68 17.00 2.70
CA VAL A 252 8.28 15.70 2.34
C VAL A 252 7.37 14.58 2.83
N PHE A 253 7.07 13.64 1.95
CA PHE A 253 6.16 12.53 2.23
C PHE A 253 6.79 11.21 1.81
N LYS A 254 6.36 10.12 2.44
CA LYS A 254 6.62 8.79 1.90
C LYS A 254 5.92 8.69 0.55
N VAL A 255 6.68 8.36 -0.49
CA VAL A 255 6.12 8.14 -1.82
C VAL A 255 5.10 6.99 -1.73
N PRO A 256 3.84 7.15 -2.13
CA PRO A 256 2.83 6.09 -2.00
C PRO A 256 3.09 4.96 -2.99
N SER A 257 2.62 3.75 -2.64
CA SER A 257 2.56 2.63 -3.58
C SER A 257 1.57 2.92 -4.70
N LEU A 258 1.93 2.56 -5.93
CA LEU A 258 1.01 2.65 -7.08
C LEU A 258 0.29 1.34 -7.39
N ARG A 259 0.55 0.25 -6.66
CA ARG A 259 0.03 -1.11 -6.92
C ARG A 259 -1.49 -1.17 -7.10
N LEU A 260 -2.25 -0.43 -6.29
CA LEU A 260 -3.71 -0.38 -6.35
C LEU A 260 -4.22 1.05 -6.64
N SER A 261 -3.39 1.91 -7.24
CA SER A 261 -3.70 3.33 -7.43
C SER A 261 -4.97 3.56 -8.27
N THR A 262 -5.23 2.70 -9.25
CA THR A 262 -6.41 2.80 -10.13
C THR A 262 -7.73 2.43 -9.46
N LEU A 263 -7.67 1.85 -8.26
CA LEU A 263 -8.84 1.53 -7.43
C LEU A 263 -9.20 2.66 -6.45
N GLN A 264 -8.40 3.72 -6.39
CA GLN A 264 -8.65 4.85 -5.49
C GLN A 264 -9.57 5.88 -6.14
N THR A 265 -10.46 6.45 -5.33
CA THR A 265 -11.33 7.57 -5.74
C THR A 265 -10.72 8.93 -5.48
N HIS A 266 -9.86 9.03 -4.45
CA HIS A 266 -9.18 10.27 -4.09
C HIS A 266 -7.66 10.04 -4.03
N PHE A 267 -6.87 11.07 -4.35
CA PHE A 267 -5.41 11.01 -4.41
C PHE A 267 -4.76 12.05 -3.51
N PHE A 268 -3.45 11.86 -3.28
CA PHE A 268 -2.61 12.60 -2.33
C PHE A 268 -2.99 12.43 -0.86
N HIS A 269 -2.20 13.02 0.03
CA HIS A 269 -2.32 12.83 1.48
C HIS A 269 -3.56 13.50 2.06
N ASP A 270 -4.15 14.43 1.34
CA ASP A 270 -5.32 15.22 1.74
C ASP A 270 -6.61 14.80 1.02
N GLY A 271 -6.51 13.91 0.03
CA GLY A 271 -7.63 13.52 -0.81
C GLY A 271 -8.15 14.63 -1.71
N SER A 272 -7.33 15.64 -2.03
CA SER A 272 -7.74 16.84 -2.79
C SER A 272 -8.03 16.60 -4.26
N GLN A 273 -7.61 15.47 -4.83
CA GLN A 273 -7.87 15.13 -6.23
C GLN A 273 -8.78 13.93 -6.33
N ASP A 274 -9.85 14.06 -7.11
CA ASP A 274 -10.89 13.02 -7.28
C ASP A 274 -10.67 12.18 -8.55
N ASN A 275 -9.58 12.42 -9.26
CA ASN A 275 -9.33 11.87 -10.59
C ASN A 275 -7.85 11.51 -10.79
N LEU A 276 -7.63 10.31 -11.33
CA LEU A 276 -6.28 9.79 -11.57
C LEU A 276 -5.56 10.59 -12.66
N ASP A 277 -6.27 11.08 -13.68
CA ASP A 277 -5.65 11.88 -14.75
C ASP A 277 -5.07 13.17 -14.19
N ASP A 278 -5.80 13.84 -13.29
CA ASP A 278 -5.35 15.06 -12.65
C ASP A 278 -4.21 14.79 -11.66
N ALA A 279 -4.27 13.67 -10.93
CA ALA A 279 -3.15 13.25 -10.09
C ALA A 279 -1.87 13.04 -10.94
N ILE A 280 -1.96 12.40 -12.11
CA ILE A 280 -0.83 12.23 -13.03
C ILE A 280 -0.34 13.59 -13.56
N ARG A 281 -1.25 14.48 -13.98
CA ARG A 281 -0.89 15.84 -14.46
C ARG A 281 -0.18 16.65 -13.39
N ILE A 282 -0.69 16.62 -12.16
CA ILE A 282 -0.12 17.34 -11.02
C ILE A 282 1.27 16.77 -10.70
N MET A 283 1.43 15.45 -10.65
CA MET A 283 2.75 14.84 -10.44
C MET A 283 3.73 15.24 -11.55
N ALA A 284 3.31 15.22 -12.81
CA ALA A 284 4.15 15.68 -13.91
C ALA A 284 4.56 17.15 -13.80
N LYS A 285 3.60 18.04 -13.49
CA LYS A 285 3.86 19.48 -13.32
C LYS A 285 4.83 19.73 -12.18
N TYR A 286 4.51 19.28 -10.97
CA TYR A 286 5.22 19.69 -9.76
C TYR A 286 6.42 18.81 -9.40
N GLN A 287 6.45 17.55 -9.82
CA GLN A 287 7.60 16.65 -9.56
C GLN A 287 8.60 16.61 -10.70
N LEU A 288 8.15 16.85 -11.94
CA LEU A 288 8.97 16.66 -13.14
C LEU A 288 9.11 17.93 -13.98
N GLY A 289 8.36 19.01 -13.69
CA GLY A 289 8.39 20.25 -14.46
C GLY A 289 7.83 20.10 -15.88
N ARG A 290 6.91 19.14 -16.09
CA ARG A 290 6.43 18.74 -17.43
C ARG A 290 4.91 18.81 -17.53
N SER A 291 4.44 19.10 -18.73
CA SER A 291 3.07 18.81 -19.15
C SER A 291 3.07 17.49 -19.92
N ILE A 292 2.03 16.67 -19.70
CA ILE A 292 1.86 15.37 -20.38
C ILE A 292 0.59 15.42 -21.23
N PRO A 293 0.66 15.05 -22.53
CA PRO A 293 -0.52 14.94 -23.38
C PRO A 293 -1.54 13.94 -22.83
N ALA A 294 -2.83 14.16 -23.09
CA ALA A 294 -3.90 13.28 -22.60
C ALA A 294 -3.73 11.81 -23.06
N GLN A 295 -3.23 11.59 -24.27
CA GLN A 295 -2.98 10.25 -24.79
C GLN A 295 -1.92 9.50 -23.97
N ASP A 296 -0.85 10.19 -23.58
CA ASP A 296 0.22 9.58 -22.77
C ASP A 296 -0.24 9.28 -21.35
N ILE A 297 -1.08 10.16 -20.78
CA ILE A 297 -1.74 9.90 -19.49
C ILE A 297 -2.59 8.63 -19.58
N GLN A 298 -3.33 8.43 -20.67
CA GLN A 298 -4.14 7.24 -20.86
C GLN A 298 -3.27 5.97 -21.02
N SER A 299 -2.13 6.05 -21.72
CA SER A 299 -1.16 4.95 -21.77
C SER A 299 -0.63 4.63 -20.37
N ILE A 300 -0.21 5.65 -19.60
CA ILE A 300 0.29 5.49 -18.23
C ILE A 300 -0.78 4.86 -17.33
N LYS A 301 -2.05 5.31 -17.40
CA LYS A 301 -3.15 4.69 -16.66
C LYS A 301 -3.34 3.23 -17.01
N THR A 302 -3.23 2.87 -18.29
CA THR A 302 -3.33 1.47 -18.73
C THR A 302 -2.21 0.62 -18.10
N PHE A 303 -1.00 1.18 -18.01
CA PHE A 303 0.08 0.57 -17.22
C PHE A 303 -0.26 0.47 -15.72
N LEU A 304 -0.73 1.55 -15.08
CA LEU A 304 -1.07 1.52 -13.65
C LEU A 304 -2.17 0.49 -13.34
N SER A 305 -3.15 0.32 -14.22
CA SER A 305 -4.19 -0.72 -14.08
C SER A 305 -3.59 -2.13 -14.10
N SER A 306 -2.50 -2.35 -14.83
CA SER A 306 -1.80 -3.64 -14.86
C SER A 306 -1.03 -3.95 -13.58
N LEU A 307 -0.88 -2.99 -12.66
CA LEU A 307 -0.23 -3.19 -11.36
C LEU A 307 -1.16 -3.80 -10.30
N VAL A 308 -2.47 -3.84 -10.55
CA VAL A 308 -3.48 -4.35 -9.62
C VAL A 308 -3.36 -5.87 -9.52
N GLY A 309 -2.88 -6.34 -8.37
CA GLY A 309 -2.82 -7.76 -8.05
C GLY A 309 -4.12 -8.30 -7.45
N GLN A 310 -4.13 -9.59 -7.19
CA GLN A 310 -5.22 -10.35 -6.61
C GLN A 310 -4.99 -10.59 -5.12
N HIS A 311 -6.06 -10.58 -4.34
CA HIS A 311 -6.07 -11.05 -2.95
C HIS A 311 -7.49 -11.53 -2.60
N PRO A 312 -7.68 -12.60 -1.79
CA PRO A 312 -9.02 -13.13 -1.51
C PRO A 312 -10.01 -12.12 -0.89
N GLU A 313 -9.52 -11.19 -0.08
CA GLU A 313 -10.34 -10.13 0.52
C GLU A 313 -10.61 -8.95 -0.44
N LEU A 314 -9.85 -8.86 -1.54
CA LEU A 314 -10.01 -7.82 -2.56
C LEU A 314 -10.97 -8.33 -3.62
N THR A 315 -12.25 -7.98 -3.51
CA THR A 315 -13.22 -8.27 -4.55
C THR A 315 -12.98 -7.32 -5.73
N ASN A 316 -12.49 -7.85 -6.85
CA ASN A 316 -12.50 -7.13 -8.11
C ASN A 316 -13.95 -6.98 -8.59
N THR A 317 -14.64 -5.89 -8.23
CA THR A 317 -15.73 -5.39 -9.09
C THR A 317 -15.12 -4.72 -10.31
N TYR A 318 -14.46 -5.53 -11.14
CA TYR A 318 -14.33 -5.29 -12.57
C TYR A 318 -15.23 -6.31 -13.30
N GLU A 319 -16.48 -6.46 -12.83
CA GLU A 319 -17.54 -6.75 -13.77
C GLU A 319 -17.82 -5.45 -14.52
N THR A 320 -17.31 -5.44 -15.76
CA THR A 320 -17.82 -4.68 -16.90
C THR A 320 -19.24 -4.12 -16.68
N LYS A 321 -19.36 -2.79 -16.67
CA LYS A 321 -20.51 -2.14 -17.31
C LYS A 321 -20.21 -2.01 -18.80
#